data_AF-A0A2T6ZKB6-F1
#
_entry.id   AF-A0A2T6ZKB6-F1
#
_cell.length_a   1.000
_cell.length_b   1.000
_cell.length_c   1.000
_cell.angle_alpha   90.00
_cell.angle_beta   90.00
_cell.angle_gamma   90.00
#
_symmetry.space_group_name_H-M   'P 1'
#
loop_
_entity.id
_entity.type
_entity.pdbx_description
1 polymer ?
#
loop_
_entity_poly.entity_id
_entity_poly.type
_entity_poly.pdbx_seq_one_letter_code
_entity_poly.pdbx_strand_id
1 'polypeptide(L)'
;MTTRTKDIDFQRRAIDNKWPPGLSFTLLSYNASHDAIRDEVRAWVEEKIEPHLNDWEKQKFVPVEIYKEMDTRGYLPGLLGVKYPKEYTPYSVPFVPPEKWDHFHEFLLTDELSCTGSGGFVWNMIGG
;
A
#
# COMPACT_ATOMS: atom_id res chain seq x y z
N MET A 1 -16.48 -21.28 3.77
CA MET A 1 -17.19 -20.09 3.27
C MET A 1 -17.79 -19.35 4.45
N THR A 2 -16.99 -18.58 5.18
CA THR A 2 -17.48 -17.87 6.37
C THR A 2 -16.69 -16.58 6.55
N THR A 3 -17.46 -15.49 6.72
CA THR A 3 -17.13 -14.20 7.35
C THR A 3 -16.06 -13.34 6.67
N ARG A 4 -16.46 -12.56 5.66
CA ARG A 4 -15.73 -11.34 5.25
C ARG A 4 -16.61 -10.09 5.13
N THR A 5 -17.91 -10.20 5.42
CA THR A 5 -18.87 -9.09 5.28
C THR A 5 -19.13 -8.34 6.58
N LYS A 6 -18.68 -8.85 7.74
CA LYS A 6 -18.94 -8.21 9.05
C LYS A 6 -17.87 -7.20 9.48
N ASP A 7 -16.67 -7.26 8.93
CA ASP A 7 -15.56 -6.37 9.34
C ASP A 7 -15.62 -4.99 8.66
N ILE A 8 -16.15 -4.91 7.44
CA ILE A 8 -16.38 -3.63 6.73
C ILE A 8 -17.42 -2.77 7.46
N ASP A 9 -18.42 -3.39 8.10
CA ASP A 9 -19.45 -2.67 8.85
C ASP A 9 -18.97 -2.13 10.20
N PHE A 10 -17.91 -2.70 10.79
CA PHE A 10 -17.31 -2.18 12.02
C PHE A 10 -16.49 -0.91 11.73
N GLN A 11 -15.70 -0.92 10.66
CA GLN A 11 -14.94 0.24 10.20
C GLN A 11 -15.86 1.42 9.83
N ARG A 12 -17.01 1.15 9.18
CA ARG A 12 -18.01 2.19 8.87
C ARG A 12 -18.68 2.82 10.09
N ARG A 13 -18.87 2.08 11.19
CA ARG A 13 -19.44 2.61 12.44
C ARG A 13 -18.47 3.46 13.25
N ALA A 14 -17.16 3.26 13.08
CA ALA A 14 -16.15 4.08 13.74
C ALA A 14 -16.00 5.49 13.13
N ILE A 15 -16.49 5.69 11.90
CA ILE A 15 -16.41 6.94 11.13
C ILE A 15 -17.58 7.89 11.47
N ASP A 16 -18.65 7.40 12.11
CA ASP A 16 -19.75 8.24 12.61
C ASP A 16 -19.33 8.99 13.90
N ASN A 17 -18.63 10.09 13.64
CA ASN A 17 -18.15 11.11 14.58
C ASN A 17 -19.15 11.44 15.71
N LYS A 18 -18.75 11.11 16.95
CA LYS A 18 -19.13 11.88 18.15
C LYS A 18 -17.88 12.31 18.89
N TRP A 19 -17.05 13.12 18.23
CA TRP A 19 -15.95 13.82 18.88
C TRP A 19 -16.39 15.24 19.29
N PRO A 20 -15.97 15.74 20.46
CA PRO A 20 -16.31 17.07 20.92
C PRO A 20 -15.76 18.13 19.92
N PRO A 21 -16.50 19.24 19.72
CA PRO A 21 -16.07 20.30 18.81
C PRO A 21 -14.72 20.88 19.28
N GLY A 22 -13.70 20.80 18.43
CA GLY A 22 -12.35 21.31 18.70
C GLY A 22 -11.23 20.26 18.74
N LEU A 23 -11.58 18.96 18.76
CA LEU A 23 -10.62 17.86 18.62
C LEU A 23 -10.91 17.08 17.33
N SER A 24 -10.75 17.75 16.18
CA SER A 24 -10.78 17.04 14.91
C SER A 24 -9.41 16.39 14.71
N PHE A 25 -9.35 15.06 14.69
CA PHE A 25 -8.24 14.35 14.07
C PHE A 25 -8.39 14.49 12.55
N THR A 26 -8.38 15.72 12.03
CA THR A 26 -8.50 16.02 10.60
C THR A 26 -7.32 15.53 9.79
N LEU A 27 -6.24 15.09 10.46
CA LEU A 27 -4.95 14.84 9.83
C LEU A 27 -4.93 13.57 8.97
N LEU A 28 -5.83 12.62 9.15
CA LEU A 28 -5.78 11.34 8.44
C LEU A 28 -7.19 10.71 8.45
N SER A 29 -7.99 10.99 7.42
CA SER A 29 -9.30 10.34 7.22
C SER A 29 -9.16 9.22 6.19
N TYR A 30 -9.48 7.99 6.60
CA TYR A 30 -9.53 6.85 5.69
C TYR A 30 -10.67 7.00 4.67
N ASN A 31 -10.44 6.70 3.40
CA ASN A 31 -11.41 6.86 2.34
C ASN A 31 -11.27 5.78 1.24
N ALA A 32 -12.13 5.83 0.21
CA ALA A 32 -12.19 4.80 -0.83
C ALA A 32 -10.89 4.63 -1.65
N SER A 33 -10.04 5.65 -1.77
CA SER A 33 -8.74 5.50 -2.45
C SER A 33 -7.75 4.67 -1.63
N HIS A 34 -7.90 4.67 -0.31
CA HIS A 34 -7.13 3.79 0.59
C HIS A 34 -7.54 2.33 0.45
N ASP A 35 -8.85 2.05 0.37
CA ASP A 35 -9.34 0.70 0.05
C ASP A 35 -8.82 0.24 -1.33
N ALA A 36 -8.86 1.12 -2.33
CA ALA A 36 -8.45 0.79 -3.70
C ALA A 36 -6.97 0.41 -3.80
N ILE A 37 -6.05 1.20 -3.21
CA ILE A 37 -4.62 0.88 -3.25
C ILE A 37 -4.32 -0.40 -2.46
N ARG A 38 -4.99 -0.61 -1.32
CA ARG A 38 -4.81 -1.81 -0.52
C ARG A 38 -5.17 -3.07 -1.31
N ASP A 39 -6.34 -3.08 -1.94
CA ASP A 39 -6.80 -4.22 -2.72
C ASP A 39 -5.91 -4.46 -3.95
N GLU A 40 -5.42 -3.39 -4.59
CA GLU A 40 -4.53 -3.49 -5.76
C GLU A 40 -3.15 -4.06 -5.40
N VAL A 41 -2.51 -3.54 -4.34
CA VAL A 41 -1.21 -4.03 -3.87
C VAL A 41 -1.33 -5.48 -3.42
N ARG A 42 -2.39 -5.83 -2.67
CA ARG A 42 -2.63 -7.20 -2.24
C ARG A 42 -2.74 -8.16 -3.41
N ALA A 43 -3.58 -7.82 -4.40
CA ALA A 43 -3.76 -8.66 -5.58
C ALA A 43 -2.43 -8.87 -6.32
N TRP A 44 -1.63 -7.81 -6.44
CA TRP A 44 -0.30 -7.90 -7.04
C TRP A 44 0.66 -8.79 -6.23
N VAL A 45 0.69 -8.65 -4.91
CA VAL A 45 1.51 -9.48 -4.02
C VAL A 45 1.12 -10.95 -4.10
N GLU A 46 -0.17 -11.26 -3.96
CA GLU A 46 -0.72 -12.62 -4.03
C GLU A 46 -0.43 -13.27 -5.40
N GLU A 47 -0.49 -12.51 -6.50
CA GLU A 47 -0.28 -13.03 -7.86
C GLU A 47 1.20 -13.17 -8.22
N LYS A 48 2.01 -12.13 -7.95
CA LYS A 48 3.37 -12.01 -8.50
C LYS A 48 4.49 -12.35 -7.53
N ILE A 49 4.25 -12.22 -6.23
CA ILE A 49 5.31 -12.32 -5.22
C ILE A 49 5.19 -13.61 -4.42
N GLU A 50 4.06 -13.83 -3.76
CA GLU A 50 3.88 -14.96 -2.84
C GLU A 50 4.23 -16.34 -3.43
N PRO A 51 3.87 -16.66 -4.69
CA PRO A 51 4.18 -17.97 -5.26
C PRO A 51 5.69 -18.23 -5.43
N HIS A 52 6.52 -17.18 -5.48
CA HIS A 52 7.94 -17.27 -5.80
C HIS A 52 8.86 -16.90 -4.62
N LEU A 53 8.29 -16.27 -3.58
CA LEU A 53 9.01 -15.70 -2.45
C LEU A 53 9.96 -16.69 -1.76
N ASN A 54 9.50 -17.92 -1.51
CA ASN A 54 10.32 -18.95 -0.85
C ASN A 54 11.61 -19.28 -1.63
N ASP A 55 11.56 -19.27 -2.96
CA ASP A 55 12.72 -19.58 -3.79
C ASP A 55 13.67 -18.39 -3.88
N TRP A 56 13.11 -17.18 -3.95
CA TRP A 56 13.85 -15.91 -3.89
C TRP A 56 14.62 -15.76 -2.59
N GLU A 57 14.01 -16.07 -1.45
CA GLU A 57 14.68 -16.03 -0.14
C GLU A 57 15.85 -17.01 -0.05
N LYS A 58 15.66 -18.26 -0.49
CA LYS A 58 16.74 -19.27 -0.49
C LYS A 58 17.92 -18.85 -1.36
N GLN A 59 17.62 -18.24 -2.51
CA GLN A 59 18.63 -17.79 -3.48
C GLN A 59 19.16 -16.38 -3.19
N LYS A 60 18.56 -15.67 -2.22
CA LYS A 60 18.93 -14.30 -1.81
C LYS A 60 18.88 -13.29 -2.96
N PHE A 61 17.89 -13.39 -3.83
CA PHE A 61 17.68 -12.44 -4.91
C PHE A 61 16.20 -12.15 -5.09
N VAL A 62 15.89 -10.96 -5.60
CA VAL A 62 14.56 -10.60 -6.11
C VAL A 62 14.73 -10.24 -7.59
N PRO A 63 13.87 -10.72 -8.50
CA PRO A 63 13.96 -10.37 -9.92
C PRO A 63 13.86 -8.86 -10.16
N VAL A 64 14.65 -8.35 -11.11
CA VAL A 64 14.65 -6.92 -11.48
C VAL A 64 13.28 -6.47 -12.01
N GLU A 65 12.52 -7.41 -12.57
CA GLU A 65 11.16 -7.19 -13.06
C GLU A 65 10.22 -6.72 -11.94
N ILE A 66 10.39 -7.21 -10.70
CA ILE A 66 9.58 -6.78 -9.55
C ILE A 66 9.84 -5.30 -9.22
N TYR A 67 11.09 -4.86 -9.31
CA TYR A 67 11.44 -3.44 -9.14
C TYR A 67 10.86 -2.57 -10.27
N LYS A 68 10.87 -3.07 -11.51
CA LYS A 68 10.23 -2.37 -12.63
C LYS A 68 8.72 -2.29 -12.45
N GLU A 69 8.08 -3.31 -11.92
CA GLU A 69 6.65 -3.25 -11.58
C GLU A 69 6.37 -2.23 -10.48
N MET A 70 7.21 -2.15 -9.44
CA MET A 70 7.07 -1.11 -8.41
C MET A 70 7.18 0.32 -8.98
N ASP A 71 8.07 0.55 -9.95
CA ASP A 71 8.20 1.85 -10.62
C ASP A 71 6.99 2.15 -11.52
N THR A 72 6.69 1.23 -12.44
CA THR A 72 5.63 1.41 -13.46
C THR A 72 4.23 1.48 -12.88
N ARG A 73 3.98 0.83 -11.72
CA ARG A 73 2.75 0.98 -10.93
C ARG A 73 2.70 2.27 -10.11
N GLY A 74 3.80 3.03 -10.06
CA GLY A 74 3.87 4.29 -9.31
C GLY A 74 4.05 4.10 -7.79
N TYR A 75 4.50 2.94 -7.33
CA TYR A 75 4.71 2.66 -5.91
C TYR A 75 5.97 3.34 -5.37
N LEU A 76 7.09 3.25 -6.11
CA LEU A 76 8.37 3.87 -5.71
C LEU A 76 8.27 5.39 -5.44
N PRO A 77 7.71 6.22 -6.34
CA PRO A 77 7.51 7.64 -6.06
C PRO A 77 6.54 7.91 -4.88
N GLY A 78 5.68 6.94 -4.54
CA GLY A 78 4.78 7.01 -3.40
C GLY A 78 5.43 6.72 -2.04
N LEU A 79 6.63 6.12 -2.02
CA LEU A 79 7.38 5.68 -0.83
C LEU A 79 8.51 6.64 -0.43
N LEU A 80 8.42 7.90 -0.83
CA LEU A 80 9.45 8.90 -0.58
C LEU A 80 9.22 9.73 0.70
N GLY A 81 8.12 9.48 1.44
CA GLY A 81 7.76 10.27 2.62
C GLY A 81 7.42 11.74 2.34
N VAL A 82 7.20 12.11 1.06
CA VAL A 82 6.90 13.47 0.61
C VAL A 82 5.65 13.49 -0.25
N LYS A 83 5.21 14.68 -0.69
CA LYS A 83 4.17 14.77 -1.71
C LYS A 83 4.62 14.04 -2.97
N TYR A 84 3.67 13.37 -3.60
CA TYR A 84 3.94 12.55 -4.79
C TYR A 84 4.61 13.38 -5.91
N PRO A 85 5.86 13.06 -6.30
CA PRO A 85 6.65 13.93 -7.17
C PRO A 85 6.40 13.65 -8.65
N LYS A 86 5.29 14.19 -9.17
CA LYS A 86 4.84 13.99 -10.55
C LYS A 86 5.85 14.46 -11.60
N GLU A 87 6.74 15.37 -11.25
CA GLU A 87 7.77 15.90 -12.15
C GLU A 87 8.90 14.92 -12.46
N TYR A 88 9.12 13.91 -11.61
CA TYR A 88 10.24 12.95 -11.77
C TYR A 88 9.82 11.60 -12.32
N THR A 89 8.52 11.36 -12.53
CA THR A 89 8.01 10.09 -13.03
C THR A 89 6.77 10.28 -13.90
N PRO A 90 6.64 9.56 -15.02
CA PRO A 90 5.41 9.53 -15.79
C PRO A 90 4.35 8.60 -15.18
N TYR A 91 4.72 7.82 -14.16
CA TYR A 91 3.85 6.79 -13.58
C TYR A 91 3.13 7.31 -12.33
N SER A 92 1.93 6.79 -12.12
CA SER A 92 1.10 7.09 -10.96
C SER A 92 0.34 5.86 -10.51
N VAL A 93 0.09 5.73 -9.21
CA VAL A 93 -0.71 4.62 -8.67
C VAL A 93 -2.11 4.63 -9.30
N PRO A 94 -2.57 3.49 -9.86
CA PRO A 94 -3.93 3.36 -10.34
C PRO A 94 -4.95 3.76 -9.26
N PHE A 95 -6.02 4.45 -9.64
CA PHE A 95 -7.11 4.86 -8.73
C PHE A 95 -6.77 5.90 -7.66
N VAL A 96 -5.51 6.30 -7.50
CA VAL A 96 -5.08 7.36 -6.57
C VAL A 96 -4.48 8.53 -7.37
N PRO A 97 -5.23 9.64 -7.57
CA PRO A 97 -4.67 10.85 -8.16
C PRO A 97 -3.49 11.34 -7.32
N PRO A 98 -2.33 11.67 -7.89
CA PRO A 98 -1.19 11.97 -7.04
C PRO A 98 -1.31 13.29 -6.25
N GLU A 99 -2.27 14.18 -6.56
CA GLU A 99 -2.67 15.31 -5.69
C GLU A 99 -3.34 14.87 -4.38
N LYS A 100 -3.94 13.67 -4.37
CA LYS A 100 -4.64 13.07 -3.24
C LYS A 100 -3.80 12.01 -2.52
N TRP A 101 -2.56 11.80 -2.96
CA TRP A 101 -1.63 10.92 -2.26
C TRP A 101 -1.35 11.49 -0.86
N ASP A 102 -1.47 10.62 0.14
CA ASP A 102 -1.22 10.93 1.54
C ASP A 102 -0.47 9.77 2.21
N HIS A 103 -0.02 9.99 3.45
CA HIS A 103 0.76 8.99 4.18
C HIS A 103 -0.03 7.70 4.50
N PHE A 104 -1.37 7.68 4.42
CA PHE A 104 -2.10 6.43 4.54
C PHE A 104 -1.94 5.54 3.32
N HIS A 105 -1.86 6.12 2.11
CA HIS A 105 -1.56 5.33 0.91
C HIS A 105 -0.16 4.70 1.00
N GLU A 106 0.83 5.49 1.42
CA GLU A 106 2.20 5.02 1.66
C GLU A 106 2.26 3.92 2.73
N PHE A 107 1.52 4.10 3.84
CA PHE A 107 1.40 3.11 4.90
C PHE A 107 0.77 1.81 4.41
N LEU A 108 -0.33 1.87 3.66
CA LEU A 108 -1.03 0.66 3.16
C LEU A 108 -0.19 -0.10 2.15
N LEU A 109 0.53 0.60 1.27
CA LEU A 109 1.50 -0.01 0.37
C LEU A 109 2.58 -0.77 1.16
N THR A 110 3.11 -0.15 2.22
CA THR A 110 4.11 -0.78 3.10
C THR A 110 3.53 -1.97 3.87
N ASP A 111 2.30 -1.88 4.36
CA ASP A 111 1.61 -2.92 5.12
C ASP A 111 1.35 -4.17 4.26
N GLU A 112 0.83 -3.99 3.04
CA GLU A 112 0.55 -5.12 2.14
C GLU A 112 1.85 -5.77 1.62
N LEU A 113 2.94 -5.01 1.42
CA LEU A 113 4.27 -5.60 1.17
C LEU A 113 4.75 -6.43 2.37
N SER A 114 4.49 -5.95 3.59
CA SER A 114 4.91 -6.61 4.84
C SER A 114 4.10 -7.88 5.13
N CYS A 115 2.88 -7.99 4.60
CA CYS A 115 2.02 -9.16 4.74
C CYS A 115 2.60 -10.43 4.08
N THR A 116 3.61 -10.29 3.21
CA THR A 116 4.41 -11.42 2.69
C THR A 116 5.12 -12.22 3.79
N GLY A 117 5.32 -11.64 4.98
CA GLY A 117 6.00 -12.29 6.10
C GLY A 117 7.51 -12.46 5.89
N SER A 118 8.08 -11.90 4.81
CA SER A 118 9.50 -11.97 4.48
C SER A 118 10.20 -10.65 4.78
N GLY A 119 10.91 -10.60 5.91
CA GLY A 119 11.75 -9.44 6.23
C GLY A 119 12.84 -9.20 5.19
N GLY A 120 13.37 -10.26 4.57
CA GLY A 120 14.38 -10.16 3.52
C GLY A 120 13.85 -9.47 2.26
N PHE A 121 12.66 -9.86 1.81
CA PHE A 121 12.00 -9.23 0.66
C PHE A 121 11.62 -7.77 0.96
N VAL A 122 10.95 -7.50 2.09
CA VAL A 122 10.55 -6.12 2.45
C VAL A 122 11.77 -5.21 2.53
N TRP A 123 12.86 -5.66 3.18
CA TRP A 123 14.08 -4.87 3.27
C TRP A 123 14.72 -4.62 1.90
N ASN A 124 14.70 -5.63 1.03
CA ASN A 124 15.19 -5.51 -0.35
C ASN A 124 14.41 -4.43 -1.12
N MET A 125 13.08 -4.40 -0.99
CA MET A 125 12.23 -3.49 -1.75
C MET A 125 12.25 -2.04 -1.21
N ILE A 126 12.19 -1.86 0.11
CA ILE A 126 11.91 -0.54 0.73
C ILE A 126 12.77 -0.21 1.96
N GLY A 127 13.72 -1.08 2.35
CA GLY A 127 14.50 -0.94 3.58
C GLY A 127 15.78 -0.10 3.49
N GLY A 128 16.41 -0.07 2.31
CA GLY A 128 17.70 0.62 2.09
C GLY A 128 18.94 -0.21 2.40
#